data_AF-A0AAJ0F740-F1
#
_entry.id   AF-A0AAJ0F740-F1
#
_cell.length_a   1.000
_cell.length_b   1.000
_cell.length_c   1.000
_cell.angle_alpha   90.00
_cell.angle_beta   90.00
_cell.angle_gamma   90.00
#
_symmetry.space_group_name_H-M   'P 1'
#
loop_
_entity.id
_entity.type
_entity.pdbx_description
1 polymer ?
#
loop_
_entity_poly.entity_id
_entity_poly.type
_entity_poly.pdbx_seq_one_letter_code
_entity_poly.pdbx_strand_id
1 'polypeptide(L)'
;MRQPSHRVNKHAGFAESSRRREVGSLNWACPFFKENWKAHQRCVVPMEYIADVKHHLKRSHASVLSPEKLQQMFDKRYMKGTNEEKWFTLWTILFPGRSLPEMPFYTQATSLAELVSHVISDFKQRELGSRQDDRTLDRLTAHAASISPMVDTTISMPSSGIPEHSK
;
A
#
# COMPACT_ATOMS: atom_id res chain seq x y z
N MET A 1 7.32 -13.60 -71.81
CA MET A 1 5.95 -13.46 -71.27
C MET A 1 5.80 -14.42 -70.09
N ARG A 2 5.07 -14.01 -69.05
CA ARG A 2 5.25 -14.37 -67.63
C ARG A 2 4.75 -15.77 -67.25
N GLN A 3 5.47 -16.43 -66.35
CA GLN A 3 5.00 -17.60 -65.59
C GLN A 3 4.04 -17.17 -64.48
N PRO A 4 3.00 -17.96 -64.13
CA PRO A 4 2.21 -17.76 -62.91
C PRO A 4 2.85 -18.49 -61.72
N SER A 5 3.28 -17.71 -60.73
CA SER A 5 3.77 -18.22 -59.43
C SER A 5 2.62 -18.52 -58.48
N HIS A 6 2.74 -19.67 -57.81
CA HIS A 6 1.96 -20.10 -56.66
C HIS A 6 1.91 -19.03 -55.56
N ARG A 7 0.71 -18.76 -55.02
CA ARG A 7 0.56 -18.19 -53.68
C ARG A 7 -0.45 -19.01 -52.88
N VAL A 8 0.08 -19.81 -51.98
CA VAL A 8 -0.65 -20.58 -50.98
C VAL A 8 -1.33 -19.59 -50.03
N ASN A 9 -2.65 -19.73 -49.88
CA ASN A 9 -3.49 -18.95 -48.98
C ASN A 9 -3.39 -19.54 -47.56
N LYS A 10 -2.61 -18.90 -46.67
CA LYS A 10 -2.57 -19.22 -45.23
C LYS A 10 -3.33 -18.15 -44.46
N HIS A 11 -4.65 -18.29 -44.38
CA HIS A 11 -5.46 -17.61 -43.38
C HIS A 11 -6.17 -18.67 -42.54
N ALA A 12 -5.37 -19.37 -41.73
CA ALA A 12 -5.85 -20.10 -40.58
C ALA A 12 -5.59 -19.23 -39.34
N GLY A 13 -6.64 -18.97 -38.57
CA GLY A 13 -6.53 -18.54 -37.17
C GLY A 13 -6.50 -17.03 -36.93
N PHE A 14 -7.65 -16.36 -37.03
CA PHE A 14 -7.85 -15.06 -36.39
C PHE A 14 -9.23 -15.01 -35.71
N ALA A 15 -9.44 -15.89 -34.74
CA ALA A 15 -10.59 -15.85 -33.83
C ALA A 15 -10.37 -16.80 -32.65
N GLU A 16 -9.44 -16.48 -31.73
CA GLU A 16 -9.47 -17.05 -30.36
C GLU A 16 -8.48 -16.37 -29.39
N SER A 17 -8.25 -15.05 -29.48
CA SER A 17 -7.33 -14.37 -28.54
C SER A 17 -8.01 -13.74 -27.32
N SER A 18 -9.29 -14.02 -27.06
CA SER A 18 -10.08 -13.29 -26.05
C SER A 18 -10.39 -14.02 -24.73
N ARG A 19 -9.97 -15.27 -24.48
CA ARG A 19 -10.40 -15.97 -23.24
C ARG A 19 -9.37 -16.87 -22.53
N ARG A 20 -8.09 -16.52 -22.52
CA ARG A 20 -7.22 -16.89 -21.39
C ARG A 20 -6.91 -15.63 -20.58
N ARG A 21 -7.71 -15.38 -19.54
CA ARG A 21 -7.28 -14.49 -18.46
C ARG A 21 -6.06 -15.15 -17.84
N GLU A 22 -4.89 -14.57 -18.02
CA GLU A 22 -3.71 -14.94 -17.25
C GLU A 22 -4.03 -14.65 -15.78
N VAL A 23 -4.08 -15.73 -14.99
CA VAL A 23 -4.19 -15.69 -13.54
C VAL A 23 -2.85 -15.17 -13.02
N GLY A 24 -2.79 -13.93 -12.56
CA GLY A 24 -1.60 -13.38 -11.90
C GLY A 24 -1.10 -12.01 -12.36
N SER A 25 -1.88 -11.23 -13.12
CA SER A 25 -1.48 -9.85 -13.44
C SER A 25 -1.40 -9.00 -12.16
N LEU A 26 -0.17 -8.71 -11.72
CA LEU A 26 0.11 -7.83 -10.59
C LEU A 26 -0.47 -6.43 -10.85
N ASN A 27 -1.33 -5.97 -9.94
CA ASN A 27 -1.89 -4.63 -10.02
C ASN A 27 -0.88 -3.59 -9.52
N TRP A 28 -0.63 -2.56 -10.32
CA TRP A 28 0.20 -1.41 -9.94
C TRP A 28 -0.42 -0.68 -8.75
N ALA A 29 0.41 -0.28 -7.80
CA ALA A 29 -0.04 0.49 -6.66
C ALA A 29 -0.09 1.99 -6.95
N CYS A 30 -1.02 2.70 -6.32
CA CYS A 30 -0.93 4.16 -6.30
C CYS A 30 0.29 4.60 -5.46
N PRO A 31 1.18 5.47 -5.96
CA PRO A 31 2.31 5.97 -5.18
C PRO A 31 1.89 6.63 -3.84
N PHE A 32 0.80 7.40 -3.82
CA PHE A 32 0.29 8.01 -2.58
C PHE A 32 -0.21 6.99 -1.56
N PHE A 33 -0.77 5.88 -2.03
CA PHE A 33 -1.15 4.77 -1.15
C PHE A 33 0.09 4.11 -0.54
N LYS A 34 1.14 3.90 -1.35
CA LYS A 34 2.41 3.32 -0.88
C LYS A 34 3.15 4.24 0.11
N GLU A 35 3.09 5.55 -0.06
CA GLU A 35 3.69 6.52 0.86
C GLU A 35 2.89 6.67 2.16
N ASN A 36 1.56 6.85 2.06
CA ASN A 36 0.70 7.00 3.22
C ASN A 36 -0.64 6.31 2.97
N TRP A 37 -0.70 5.05 3.36
CA TRP A 37 -1.87 4.20 3.19
C TRP A 37 -3.06 4.69 4.03
N LYS A 38 -2.83 5.23 5.25
CA LYS A 38 -3.89 5.74 6.16
C LYS A 38 -4.69 6.86 5.51
N ALA A 39 -3.99 7.80 4.88
CA ALA A 39 -4.62 8.94 4.21
C ALA A 39 -5.25 8.58 2.85
N HIS A 40 -4.80 7.50 2.21
CA HIS A 40 -5.13 7.20 0.81
C HIS A 40 -5.80 5.85 0.59
N GLN A 41 -6.55 5.35 1.57
CA GLN A 41 -7.30 4.08 1.47
C GLN A 41 -8.19 3.98 0.21
N ARG A 42 -8.73 5.11 -0.25
CA ARG A 42 -9.55 5.21 -1.47
C ARG A 42 -8.77 5.02 -2.77
N CYS A 43 -7.44 4.99 -2.71
CA CYS A 43 -6.58 4.83 -3.87
C CYS A 43 -6.24 3.36 -4.19
N VAL A 44 -6.78 2.41 -3.41
CA VAL A 44 -6.71 0.97 -3.71
C VAL A 44 -7.66 0.64 -4.86
N VAL A 45 -7.19 0.91 -6.08
CA VAL A 45 -7.92 0.63 -7.32
C VAL A 45 -7.10 -0.33 -8.19
N PRO A 46 -7.76 -1.22 -8.96
CA PRO A 46 -7.06 -2.07 -9.92
C PRO A 46 -6.46 -1.18 -11.00
N MET A 47 -5.16 -1.33 -11.23
CA MET A 47 -4.43 -0.63 -12.28
C MET A 47 -3.53 -1.67 -12.93
N GLU A 48 -3.90 -2.08 -14.15
CA GLU A 48 -3.18 -3.12 -14.88
C GLU A 48 -1.98 -2.53 -15.63
N TYR A 49 -2.06 -1.24 -15.99
CA TYR A 49 -1.01 -0.54 -16.72
C TYR A 49 -0.52 0.71 -16.00
N ILE A 50 0.73 1.08 -16.29
CA ILE A 50 1.33 2.33 -15.78
C ILE A 50 0.56 3.58 -16.25
N ALA A 51 -0.12 3.50 -17.40
CA ALA A 51 -0.99 4.56 -17.89
C ALA A 51 -2.18 4.81 -16.95
N ASP A 52 -2.74 3.75 -16.36
CA ASP A 52 -3.85 3.83 -15.43
C ASP A 52 -3.42 4.52 -14.14
N VAL A 53 -2.19 4.24 -13.67
CA VAL A 53 -1.59 4.94 -12.52
C VAL A 53 -1.50 6.45 -12.78
N LYS A 54 -1.02 6.86 -13.95
CA LYS A 54 -0.95 8.29 -14.31
C LYS A 54 -2.33 8.93 -14.40
N HIS A 55 -3.29 8.23 -14.99
CA HIS A 55 -4.66 8.70 -15.11
C HIS A 55 -5.30 8.85 -13.72
N HIS A 56 -5.10 7.88 -12.83
CA HIS A 56 -5.54 7.93 -11.44
C HIS A 56 -4.92 9.12 -10.69
N LEU A 57 -3.61 9.32 -10.81
CA LEU A 57 -2.91 10.44 -10.18
C LEU A 57 -3.46 11.79 -10.65
N LYS A 58 -3.76 11.93 -11.95
CA LYS A 58 -4.38 13.14 -12.49
C LYS A 58 -5.83 13.34 -12.00
N ARG A 59 -6.61 12.28 -11.75
CA ARG A 59 -8.01 12.43 -11.32
C ARG A 59 -8.18 12.58 -9.81
N SER A 60 -7.39 11.84 -9.04
CA SER A 60 -7.55 11.74 -7.58
C SER A 60 -6.61 12.67 -6.83
N HIS A 61 -5.47 13.03 -7.44
CA HIS A 61 -4.40 13.78 -6.76
C HIS A 61 -4.01 15.08 -7.49
N ALA A 62 -4.74 15.50 -8.53
CA ALA A 62 -4.42 16.76 -9.22
C ALA A 62 -4.51 18.01 -8.33
N SER A 63 -5.29 17.97 -7.25
CA SER A 63 -5.37 19.08 -6.29
C SER A 63 -4.14 19.18 -5.38
N VAL A 64 -3.45 18.06 -5.12
CA VAL A 64 -2.28 18.00 -4.24
C VAL A 64 -0.97 18.14 -5.04
N LEU A 65 -1.01 17.81 -6.34
CA LEU A 65 0.13 17.90 -7.24
C LEU A 65 0.20 19.27 -7.89
N SER A 66 1.41 19.85 -7.90
CA SER A 66 1.66 21.03 -8.72
C SER A 66 1.50 20.69 -10.21
N PRO A 67 1.05 21.64 -11.05
CA PRO A 67 0.91 21.42 -12.49
C PRO A 67 2.24 21.05 -13.15
N GLU A 68 3.37 21.54 -12.62
CA GLU A 68 4.70 21.17 -13.09
C GLU A 68 5.02 19.68 -12.85
N LYS A 69 4.73 19.15 -11.65
CA LYS A 69 4.91 17.72 -11.36
C LYS A 69 4.02 16.86 -12.25
N LEU A 70 2.75 17.26 -12.42
CA LEU A 70 1.84 16.59 -13.36
C LEU A 70 2.41 16.60 -14.78
N GLN A 71 2.93 17.73 -15.26
CA GLN A 71 3.54 17.81 -16.58
C GLN A 71 4.72 16.85 -16.73
N GLN A 72 5.64 16.82 -15.75
CA GLN A 72 6.83 15.95 -15.76
C GLN A 72 6.44 14.47 -15.86
N MET A 73 5.38 14.03 -15.17
CA MET A 73 4.91 12.64 -15.20
C MET A 73 4.34 12.19 -16.55
N PHE A 74 3.88 13.14 -17.37
CA PHE A 74 3.35 12.88 -18.72
C PHE A 74 4.38 13.15 -19.82
N ASP A 75 5.51 13.78 -19.49
CA ASP A 75 6.60 14.01 -20.42
C ASP A 75 7.37 12.71 -20.71
N LYS A 76 7.48 12.38 -22.00
CA LYS A 76 8.19 11.20 -22.50
C LYS A 76 9.67 11.18 -22.15
N ARG A 77 10.27 12.35 -21.87
CA ARG A 77 11.69 12.45 -21.48
C ARG A 77 11.98 11.74 -20.16
N TYR A 78 11.05 11.82 -19.21
CA TYR A 78 11.15 11.17 -17.90
C TYR A 78 10.64 9.73 -17.95
N MET A 79 9.69 9.44 -18.83
CA MET A 79 8.95 8.18 -18.81
C MET A 79 9.56 7.12 -19.74
N LYS A 80 10.86 6.86 -19.52
CA LYS A 80 11.66 5.87 -20.27
C LYS A 80 11.71 4.53 -19.53
N GLY A 81 12.04 3.47 -20.26
CA GLY A 81 12.23 2.14 -19.69
C GLY A 81 10.96 1.28 -19.63
N THR A 82 11.04 0.23 -18.83
CA THR A 82 9.97 -0.71 -18.50
C THR A 82 8.86 -0.02 -17.69
N ASN A 83 7.71 -0.68 -17.56
CA ASN A 83 6.61 -0.12 -16.76
C ASN A 83 6.98 0.03 -15.27
N GLU A 84 7.86 -0.82 -14.77
CA GLU A 84 8.37 -0.79 -13.40
C GLU A 84 9.31 0.39 -13.19
N GLU A 85 10.28 0.59 -14.07
CA GLU A 85 11.16 1.76 -14.04
C GLU A 85 10.38 3.06 -14.14
N LYS A 86 9.34 3.09 -14.99
CA LYS A 86 8.42 4.24 -15.07
C LYS A 86 7.70 4.47 -13.75
N TRP A 87 7.24 3.43 -13.07
CA TRP A 87 6.59 3.55 -11.76
C TRP A 87 7.55 4.15 -10.72
N PHE A 88 8.78 3.64 -10.63
CA PHE A 88 9.79 4.22 -9.75
C PHE A 88 10.16 5.65 -10.13
N THR A 89 10.14 5.99 -11.41
CA THR A 89 10.32 7.38 -11.86
C THR A 89 9.17 8.27 -11.41
N LEU A 90 7.93 7.78 -11.45
CA LEU A 90 6.81 8.52 -10.86
C LEU A 90 7.03 8.75 -9.36
N TRP A 91 7.49 7.73 -8.63
CA TRP A 91 7.81 7.85 -7.20
C TRP A 91 8.80 8.97 -6.92
N THR A 92 9.92 9.04 -7.66
CA THR A 92 10.96 10.04 -7.42
C THR A 92 10.51 11.47 -7.76
N ILE A 93 9.63 11.64 -8.76
CA ILE A 93 9.01 12.94 -9.08
C ILE A 93 8.03 13.38 -7.97
N LEU A 94 7.22 12.44 -7.49
CA LEU A 94 6.18 12.71 -6.51
C LEU A 94 6.78 13.02 -5.13
N PHE A 95 7.75 12.19 -4.71
CA PHE A 95 8.32 12.16 -3.36
C PHE A 95 9.86 12.27 -3.39
N PRO A 96 10.41 13.43 -3.80
CA PRO A 96 11.86 13.60 -3.85
C PRO A 96 12.47 13.40 -2.46
N GLY A 97 13.55 12.61 -2.38
CA GLY A 97 14.26 12.31 -1.14
C GLY A 97 13.63 11.24 -0.25
N ARG A 98 12.51 10.63 -0.63
CA ARG A 98 11.95 9.46 0.07
C ARG A 98 12.62 8.16 -0.39
N SER A 99 12.67 7.19 0.50
CA SER A 99 13.11 5.83 0.18
C SER A 99 12.18 5.22 -0.87
N LEU A 100 12.75 4.52 -1.84
CA LEU A 100 11.95 3.76 -2.81
C LEU A 100 11.27 2.60 -2.08
N PRO A 101 9.99 2.32 -2.39
CA PRO A 101 9.31 1.16 -1.87
C PRO A 101 9.90 -0.12 -2.48
N GLU A 102 9.78 -1.21 -1.75
CA GLU A 102 10.30 -2.52 -2.16
C GLU A 102 9.72 -3.00 -3.50
N MET A 103 8.44 -2.72 -3.77
CA MET A 103 7.77 -3.14 -5.00
C MET A 103 6.71 -2.12 -5.46
N PRO A 104 6.53 -1.95 -6.78
CA PRO A 104 5.57 -1.01 -7.36
C PRO A 104 4.12 -1.54 -7.39
N PHE A 105 3.93 -2.82 -7.06
CA PHE A 105 2.64 -3.51 -7.10
C PHE A 105 1.98 -3.58 -5.72
N TYR A 106 0.68 -3.86 -5.71
CA TYR A 106 0.04 -4.44 -4.53
C TYR A 106 0.50 -5.89 -4.33
N THR A 107 0.37 -6.42 -3.11
CA THR A 107 0.66 -7.81 -2.80
C THR A 107 -0.10 -8.75 -3.74
N GLN A 108 0.58 -9.78 -4.28
CA GLN A 108 0.10 -10.67 -5.34
C GLN A 108 -1.32 -11.17 -5.10
N ALA A 109 -2.31 -10.53 -5.70
CA ALA A 109 -3.71 -10.87 -5.56
C ALA A 109 -4.30 -11.16 -6.93
N THR A 110 -5.00 -12.29 -7.07
CA THR A 110 -5.58 -12.73 -8.35
C THR A 110 -6.97 -12.18 -8.59
N SER A 111 -7.58 -11.55 -7.59
CA SER A 111 -8.89 -10.89 -7.68
C SER A 111 -8.94 -9.60 -6.87
N LEU A 112 -9.93 -8.74 -7.13
CA LEU A 112 -10.18 -7.54 -6.33
C LEU A 112 -10.45 -7.85 -4.85
N ALA A 113 -11.16 -8.95 -4.56
CA ALA A 113 -11.44 -9.37 -3.19
C ALA A 113 -10.16 -9.82 -2.48
N GLU A 114 -9.29 -10.56 -3.18
CA GLU A 114 -7.96 -10.91 -2.66
C GLU A 114 -7.07 -9.68 -2.54
N LEU A 115 -7.18 -8.71 -3.45
CA LEU A 115 -6.40 -7.48 -3.41
C LEU A 115 -6.77 -6.67 -2.16
N VAL A 116 -8.06 -6.48 -1.92
CA VAL A 116 -8.54 -5.81 -0.70
C VAL A 116 -8.11 -6.59 0.53
N SER A 117 -8.26 -7.92 0.54
CA SER A 117 -7.89 -8.78 1.67
C SER A 117 -6.38 -8.76 1.95
N HIS A 118 -5.55 -8.83 0.91
CA HIS A 118 -4.09 -8.76 1.02
C HIS A 118 -3.63 -7.36 1.42
N VAL A 119 -4.22 -6.30 0.90
CA VAL A 119 -3.90 -4.93 1.33
C VAL A 119 -4.24 -4.72 2.81
N ILE A 120 -5.37 -5.26 3.29
CA ILE A 120 -5.74 -5.23 4.71
C ILE A 120 -4.81 -6.12 5.56
N SER A 121 -4.32 -7.24 5.02
CA SER A 121 -3.47 -8.20 5.75
C SER A 121 -2.00 -7.77 5.80
N ASP A 122 -1.43 -7.29 4.69
CA ASP A 122 -0.10 -6.68 4.60
C ASP A 122 -0.01 -5.49 5.57
N PHE A 123 -1.13 -4.77 5.72
CA PHE A 123 -1.30 -3.74 6.72
C PHE A 123 -1.17 -4.27 8.17
N LYS A 124 -1.89 -5.33 8.54
CA LYS A 124 -1.81 -5.93 9.88
C LYS A 124 -0.39 -6.43 10.21
N GLN A 125 0.35 -6.92 9.21
CA GLN A 125 1.72 -7.38 9.40
C GLN A 125 2.71 -6.22 9.60
N ARG A 126 2.55 -5.08 8.90
CA ARG A 126 3.43 -3.91 9.06
C ARG A 126 3.25 -3.19 10.41
N GLU A 127 2.03 -3.09 10.95
CA GLU A 127 1.83 -2.45 12.27
C GLU A 127 2.28 -3.34 13.44
N LEU A 128 2.29 -4.67 13.27
CA LEU A 128 2.70 -5.62 14.33
C LEU A 128 4.16 -6.08 14.20
N GLY A 129 4.81 -5.84 13.06
CA GLY A 129 6.19 -6.26 12.78
C GLY A 129 7.30 -5.31 13.25
N SER A 130 6.99 -4.13 13.78
CA SER A 130 7.98 -3.19 14.30
C SER A 130 8.05 -3.21 15.83
N ARG A 131 8.29 -4.40 16.41
CA ARG A 131 8.82 -4.53 17.77
C ARG A 131 9.39 -5.92 18.01
N GLN A 132 10.52 -6.25 17.39
CA GLN A 132 11.30 -7.41 17.82
C GLN A 132 12.81 -7.22 17.67
N ASP A 133 13.27 -6.12 18.23
CA ASP A 133 14.64 -5.91 18.67
C ASP A 133 14.57 -5.40 20.11
N ASP A 134 14.32 -6.31 21.05
CA ASP A 134 14.82 -6.14 22.40
C ASP A 134 15.37 -7.47 22.91
N ARG A 135 16.56 -7.79 22.42
CA ARG A 135 17.52 -8.64 23.14
C ARG A 135 18.18 -7.78 24.22
N THR A 136 17.43 -7.35 25.24
CA THR A 136 18.00 -6.70 26.44
C THR A 136 17.05 -6.77 27.64
N LEU A 137 16.61 -7.96 28.04
CA LEU A 137 16.29 -8.17 29.46
C LEU A 137 16.53 -9.60 29.97
N ASP A 138 17.66 -10.18 29.59
CA ASP A 138 18.25 -11.33 30.29
C ASP A 138 19.05 -10.90 31.54
N ARG A 139 18.65 -9.82 32.24
CA ARG A 139 19.45 -9.27 33.36
C ARG A 139 18.70 -8.70 34.57
N LEU A 140 17.42 -9.01 34.77
CA LEU A 140 16.72 -8.63 36.01
C LEU A 140 16.01 -9.76 36.76
N THR A 141 16.36 -11.02 36.52
CA THR A 141 15.92 -12.16 37.36
C THR A 141 16.76 -12.31 38.64
N ALA A 142 17.34 -11.24 39.19
CA ALA A 142 18.27 -11.35 40.32
C ALA A 142 17.88 -10.60 41.61
N HIS A 143 16.79 -9.83 41.68
CA HIS A 143 16.54 -8.99 42.88
C HIS A 143 15.09 -8.86 43.37
N ALA A 144 14.18 -9.80 43.04
CA ALA A 144 12.80 -9.76 43.55
C ALA A 144 12.45 -10.87 44.56
N ALA A 145 13.44 -11.55 45.15
CA ALA A 145 13.23 -12.53 46.21
C ALA A 145 13.69 -11.97 47.57
N SER A 146 13.06 -10.89 48.06
CA SER A 146 13.06 -10.50 49.49
C SER A 146 12.23 -9.24 49.74
N ILE A 147 10.92 -9.27 49.53
CA ILE A 147 10.03 -8.36 50.29
C ILE A 147 8.75 -9.14 50.63
N SER A 148 8.64 -9.51 51.90
CA SER A 148 7.46 -10.14 52.50
C SER A 148 6.23 -9.23 52.42
N PRO A 149 5.00 -9.78 52.27
CA PRO A 149 3.78 -8.99 52.42
C PRO A 149 3.35 -8.98 53.89
N MET A 150 3.24 -7.80 54.49
CA MET A 150 2.45 -7.61 55.71
C MET A 150 1.50 -6.42 55.57
N VAL A 151 0.29 -6.68 56.02
CA VAL A 151 -0.81 -5.81 56.46
C VAL A 151 -1.76 -5.23 55.40
N ASP A 152 -2.95 -5.83 55.43
CA ASP A 152 -4.24 -5.29 55.01
C ASP A 152 -4.62 -4.12 55.93
N THR A 153 -4.90 -2.94 55.38
CA THR A 153 -5.65 -1.91 56.11
C THR A 153 -6.48 -1.10 55.12
N THR A 154 -7.77 -1.33 55.24
CA THR A 154 -8.90 -0.72 54.56
C THR A 154 -8.94 0.79 54.80
N ILE A 155 -8.98 1.60 53.74
CA ILE A 155 -9.32 3.03 53.83
C ILE A 155 -10.47 3.29 52.82
N SER A 156 -11.69 3.32 53.34
CA SER A 156 -12.87 3.81 52.62
C SER A 156 -13.01 5.32 52.81
N MET A 157 -13.31 6.01 51.72
CA MET A 157 -13.50 7.46 51.63
C MET A 157 -14.86 7.94 52.22
N PRO A 158 -14.95 9.24 52.59
CA PRO A 158 -16.15 9.84 53.16
C PRO A 158 -17.19 10.22 52.08
N SER A 159 -18.48 10.09 52.41
CA SER A 159 -19.58 10.57 51.57
C SER A 159 -20.27 11.77 52.22
N SER A 160 -20.45 12.80 51.41
CA SER A 160 -20.90 14.16 51.71
C SER A 160 -22.37 14.26 52.13
N GLY A 161 -22.69 15.20 53.04
CA GLY A 161 -24.06 15.62 53.33
C GLY A 161 -24.11 17.04 53.91
N ILE A 162 -24.64 17.98 53.13
CA ILE A 162 -25.03 19.37 53.46
C ILE A 162 -26.27 19.69 52.59
N PRO A 163 -27.22 20.61 52.92
CA PRO A 163 -27.52 21.32 54.17
C PRO A 163 -28.97 21.21 54.69
N GLU A 164 -29.12 21.65 55.93
CA GLU A 164 -30.20 22.43 56.56
C GLU A 164 -31.42 22.90 55.74
N HIS A 165 -32.60 22.66 56.31
CA HIS A 165 -33.81 23.47 56.17
C HIS A 165 -34.23 23.97 57.56
N SER A 166 -33.93 25.23 57.86
CA SER A 166 -34.49 25.96 59.00
C SER A 166 -35.82 26.61 58.60
N LYS A 167 -36.76 26.62 59.56
CA LYS A 167 -38.09 27.22 59.47
C LYS A 167 -38.27 28.17 60.65
#